data_AF-A0A7V3ACN7-F1
#
_entry.id   AF-A0A7V3ACN7-F1
#
_cell.length_a   1.000
_cell.length_b   1.000
_cell.length_c   1.000
_cell.angle_alpha   90.00
_cell.angle_beta   90.00
_cell.angle_gamma   90.00
#
_symmetry.space_group_name_H-M   'P 1'
#
loop_
_entity.id
_entity.type
_entity.pdbx_description
1 polymer ?
#
loop_
_entity_poly.entity_id
_entity_poly.type
_entity_poly.pdbx_seq_one_letter_code
_entity_poly.pdbx_strand_id
1 'polypeptide(L)'
;MGTKDEVEKGPRLCHLDNDIGEETNVAEANPEIVKKLQALAEKMTGELGGDGSGKGPGVRPPGIVENPEFLYPVKEGTAKGEGKKMAK
;
A
#
# COMPACT_ATOMS: atom_id res chain seq x y z
N MET A 1 1.79 22.27 -7.76
CA MET A 1 2.00 21.76 -6.39
C MET A 1 0.74 22.13 -5.61
N GLY A 2 -0.25 21.22 -5.56
CA GLY A 2 -1.56 21.51 -4.99
C GLY A 2 -1.43 21.88 -3.52
N THR A 3 -2.02 23.01 -3.14
CA THR A 3 -2.01 23.51 -1.77
C THR A 3 -2.80 22.57 -0.86
N LYS A 4 -2.32 22.44 0.37
CA LYS A 4 -2.75 21.48 1.39
C LYS A 4 -4.24 21.61 1.77
N ASP A 5 -4.91 22.67 1.32
CA ASP A 5 -6.28 23.05 1.66
C ASP A 5 -7.37 22.30 0.85
N GLU A 6 -7.06 21.70 -0.30
CA GLU A 6 -8.07 20.95 -1.07
C GLU A 6 -8.35 19.52 -0.56
N VAL A 7 -7.51 19.02 0.35
CA VAL A 7 -7.65 17.67 0.92
C VAL A 7 -8.74 17.63 2.00
N GLU A 8 -9.27 18.77 2.43
CA GLU A 8 -10.25 18.90 3.52
C GLU A 8 -11.73 18.67 3.10
N LYS A 9 -12.05 18.51 1.81
CA LYS A 9 -13.44 18.34 1.33
C LYS A 9 -13.71 16.99 0.65
N GLY A 10 -13.94 15.96 1.45
CA GLY A 10 -14.63 14.73 1.04
C GLY A 10 -14.01 13.97 -0.15
N PRO A 11 -14.73 12.97 -0.71
CA PRO A 11 -14.26 12.21 -1.86
C PRO A 11 -14.21 13.09 -3.12
N ARG A 12 -13.16 12.92 -3.92
CA ARG A 12 -13.00 13.59 -5.22
C ARG A 12 -13.08 12.60 -6.38
N LEU A 13 -13.69 13.03 -7.47
CA LEU A 13 -13.83 12.27 -8.70
C LEU A 13 -13.48 13.16 -9.89
N CYS A 14 -12.49 12.75 -10.69
CA CYS A 14 -12.05 13.47 -11.89
C CYS A 14 -12.20 12.55 -13.11
N HIS A 15 -12.57 13.11 -14.27
CA HIS A 15 -12.76 12.34 -15.50
C HIS A 15 -11.55 12.50 -16.44
N LEU A 16 -10.61 11.57 -16.37
CA LEU A 16 -9.29 11.70 -17.01
C LEU A 16 -9.30 11.83 -18.53
N ASP A 17 -10.31 11.30 -19.24
CA ASP A 17 -10.39 11.48 -20.70
C ASP A 17 -10.58 12.95 -21.11
N ASN A 18 -11.25 13.74 -20.27
CA ASN A 18 -11.59 15.15 -20.56
C ASN A 18 -10.79 16.13 -19.69
N ASP A 19 -10.26 15.66 -18.57
CA ASP A 19 -9.50 16.45 -17.60
C ASP A 19 -8.35 15.60 -17.02
N ILE A 20 -7.27 15.49 -17.79
CA ILE A 20 -6.05 14.78 -17.39
C ILE A 20 -5.27 15.51 -16.29
N GLY A 21 -5.51 16.81 -16.11
CA GLY A 21 -4.89 17.63 -15.06
C GLY A 21 -5.49 17.42 -13.69
N GLU A 22 -6.61 16.68 -13.59
CA GLU A 22 -7.37 16.45 -12.35
C GLU A 22 -7.82 17.76 -11.68
N GLU A 23 -8.06 18.81 -12.47
CA GLU A 23 -8.37 20.14 -11.95
C GLU A 23 -9.84 20.26 -11.52
N THR A 24 -10.73 19.43 -12.07
CA THR A 24 -12.18 19.51 -11.90
C THR A 24 -12.73 18.33 -11.11
N ASN A 25 -13.18 18.60 -9.88
CA ASN A 25 -13.90 17.62 -9.07
C ASN A 25 -15.39 17.55 -9.47
N VAL A 26 -15.84 16.38 -9.95
CA VAL A 26 -17.23 16.11 -10.35
C VAL A 26 -17.95 15.11 -9.43
N ALA A 27 -17.44 14.91 -8.20
CA ALA A 27 -17.98 13.95 -7.24
C ALA A 27 -19.46 14.21 -6.88
N GLU A 28 -19.82 15.46 -6.58
CA GLU A 28 -21.20 15.83 -6.21
C GLU A 28 -22.20 15.57 -7.35
N ALA A 29 -21.76 15.70 -8.60
CA ALA A 29 -22.58 15.44 -9.78
C ALA A 29 -22.74 13.94 -10.08
N ASN A 30 -21.92 13.07 -9.50
CA ASN A 30 -21.87 11.63 -9.82
C ASN A 30 -21.85 10.73 -8.56
N PRO A 31 -22.83 10.85 -7.65
CA PRO A 31 -22.81 10.17 -6.36
C PRO A 31 -22.80 8.64 -6.47
N GLU A 32 -23.47 8.08 -7.49
CA GLU A 32 -23.51 6.62 -7.70
C GLU A 32 -22.15 6.05 -8.11
N ILE A 33 -21.38 6.81 -8.91
CA ILE A 33 -20.02 6.42 -9.32
C ILE A 33 -19.09 6.51 -8.12
N VAL A 34 -19.18 7.58 -7.33
CA VAL A 34 -18.42 7.73 -6.08
C VAL A 34 -18.66 6.53 -5.16
N LYS A 35 -19.92 6.17 -4.92
CA LYS A 35 -20.29 5.03 -4.08
C LYS A 35 -19.72 3.70 -4.60
N LYS A 36 -19.80 3.46 -5.92
CA LYS A 36 -19.24 2.25 -6.54
C LYS A 36 -17.72 2.17 -6.35
N LEU A 37 -17.02 3.28 -6.58
CA LEU A 37 -15.56 3.35 -6.45
C LEU A 37 -15.12 3.20 -5.00
N GLN A 38 -15.84 3.80 -4.05
CA GLN A 38 -15.59 3.64 -2.62
C GLN A 38 -15.71 2.17 -2.18
N ALA A 39 -16.77 1.47 -2.61
CA ALA A 39 -16.93 0.05 -2.29
C ALA A 39 -15.76 -0.82 -2.83
N LEU A 40 -15.24 -0.49 -4.02
CA LEU A 40 -14.06 -1.17 -4.57
C LEU A 40 -12.80 -0.83 -3.78
N ALA A 41 -12.63 0.43 -3.37
CA ALA A 41 -11.50 0.88 -2.56
C ALA A 41 -11.50 0.23 -1.18
N GLU A 42 -12.65 0.12 -0.52
CA GLU A 42 -12.81 -0.57 0.76
C GLU A 42 -12.44 -2.05 0.66
N LYS A 43 -12.91 -2.72 -0.40
CA LYS A 43 -12.54 -4.12 -0.66
C LYS A 43 -11.02 -4.28 -0.78
N MET A 44 -10.37 -3.43 -1.57
CA MET A 44 -8.91 -3.51 -1.78
C MET A 44 -8.12 -3.12 -0.52
N THR A 45 -8.61 -2.17 0.26
CA THR A 45 -8.07 -1.81 1.58
C THR A 45 -8.03 -3.03 2.49
N GLY A 46 -9.12 -3.82 2.52
CA GLY A 46 -9.18 -5.07 3.27
C GLY A 46 -8.20 -6.13 2.75
N GLU A 47 -8.11 -6.29 1.43
CA GLU A 47 -7.22 -7.27 0.77
C GLU A 47 -5.72 -6.99 0.99
N LEU A 48 -5.31 -5.72 1.03
CA LEU A 48 -3.91 -5.30 1.07
C LEU A 48 -3.38 -5.01 2.48
N GLY A 49 -4.24 -4.99 3.50
CA GLY A 49 -3.84 -4.66 4.88
C GLY A 49 -3.76 -3.15 5.11
N GLY A 50 -4.85 -2.44 4.79
CA GLY A 50 -4.98 -0.99 4.93
C GLY A 50 -5.09 -0.47 6.36
N ASP A 51 -4.92 -1.32 7.38
CA ASP A 51 -4.74 -0.94 8.78
C ASP A 51 -3.29 -0.48 9.10
N GLY A 52 -2.42 -0.44 8.09
CA GLY A 52 -1.00 -0.10 8.24
C GLY A 52 -0.14 -1.26 8.75
N SER A 53 -0.71 -2.45 8.94
CA SER A 53 0.04 -3.65 9.33
C SER A 53 0.85 -4.24 8.17
N GLY A 54 0.44 -3.97 6.93
CA GLY A 54 0.96 -4.61 5.73
C GLY A 54 0.64 -6.11 5.64
N LYS A 55 -0.36 -6.59 6.41
CA LYS A 55 -0.74 -8.01 6.52
C LYS A 55 -2.15 -8.28 5.99
N GLY A 56 -2.42 -7.91 4.75
CA GLY A 56 -3.68 -8.26 4.09
C GLY A 56 -3.70 -9.72 3.60
N PRO A 57 -4.88 -10.35 3.44
CA PRO A 57 -5.02 -11.71 2.93
C PRO A 57 -4.45 -11.87 1.50
N GLY A 58 -4.45 -10.81 0.70
CA GLY A 58 -3.85 -10.78 -0.64
C GLY A 58 -2.34 -10.49 -0.64
N VAL A 59 -1.74 -10.21 0.52
CA VAL A 59 -0.31 -9.93 0.64
C VAL A 59 0.47 -11.24 0.65
N ARG A 60 1.48 -11.33 -0.24
CA ARG A 60 2.36 -12.51 -0.28
C ARG A 60 3.19 -12.59 1.01
N PRO A 61 3.36 -13.79 1.59
CA PRO A 61 4.25 -13.95 2.74
C PRO A 61 5.69 -13.59 2.34
N PRO A 62 6.48 -13.04 3.28
CA PRO A 62 7.89 -12.78 3.03
C PRO A 62 8.63 -14.09 2.75
N GLY A 63 9.50 -14.09 1.75
CA GLY A 63 10.45 -15.18 1.52
C GLY A 63 11.56 -15.15 2.56
N ILE A 64 11.95 -16.31 3.07
CA ILE A 64 13.07 -16.45 4.00
C ILE A 64 14.09 -17.38 3.34
N VAL A 65 15.36 -16.95 3.31
CA VAL A 65 16.47 -17.76 2.82
C VAL A 65 17.19 -18.35 4.03
N GLU A 66 17.27 -19.68 4.09
CA GLU A 66 18.06 -20.38 5.10
C GLU A 66 19.55 -20.17 4.83
N ASN A 67 20.32 -19.85 5.87
CA ASN A 67 21.77 -19.60 5.81
C ASN A 67 22.20 -18.64 4.68
N PRO A 68 21.81 -17.36 4.71
CA PRO A 68 22.18 -16.41 3.68
C PRO A 68 23.70 -16.18 3.65
N GLU A 69 24.28 -16.23 2.46
CA GLU A 69 25.71 -15.94 2.24
C GLU A 69 25.92 -14.51 1.74
N PHE A 70 27.05 -13.92 2.10
CA PHE A 70 27.41 -12.60 1.62
C PHE A 70 27.82 -12.65 0.14
N LEU A 71 27.36 -11.67 -0.64
CA LEU A 71 27.73 -11.55 -2.06
C LEU A 71 29.23 -11.29 -2.27
N TYR A 72 29.91 -10.72 -1.28
CA TYR A 72 31.35 -10.44 -1.31
C TYR A 72 32.02 -10.94 -0.03
N PRO A 73 33.34 -11.24 -0.07
CA PRO A 73 34.06 -11.68 1.10
C PRO A 73 33.99 -10.65 2.24
N VAL A 74 33.46 -11.06 3.38
CA VAL A 74 33.44 -10.25 4.61
C VAL A 74 34.54 -10.79 5.52
N LYS A 75 35.37 -9.91 6.09
CA LYS A 75 36.38 -10.31 7.09
C LYS A 75 35.67 -10.95 8.27
N GLU A 76 36.15 -12.10 8.74
CA GLU A 76 35.59 -12.77 9.90
C GLU A 76 35.71 -11.86 11.13
N GLY A 77 34.59 -11.26 11.50
CA GLY A 77 34.46 -10.34 12.62
C GLY A 77 33.07 -10.49 13.21
N THR A 78 32.96 -11.36 14.22
CA THR A 78 31.81 -11.55 15.12
C THR A 78 30.46 -11.84 14.45
N ALA A 79 30.35 -12.95 13.72
CA ALA A 79 29.05 -13.54 13.40
C ALA A 79 28.59 -14.44 14.56
N LYS A 80 27.79 -13.90 15.48
CA LYS A 80 26.95 -14.71 16.39
C LYS A 80 25.53 -14.14 16.41
N GLY A 81 24.84 -14.28 15.29
CA GLY A 81 23.38 -14.25 15.26
C GLY A 81 22.88 -15.67 15.43
N GLU A 82 22.62 -16.11 16.66
CA GLU A 82 21.97 -17.38 16.92
C GLU A 82 20.60 -17.39 16.25
N GLY A 83 20.43 -18.23 15.22
CA GLY A 83 19.11 -18.56 14.70
C GLY A 83 18.28 -19.19 15.81
N LYS A 84 17.44 -18.40 16.47
CA LYS A 84 16.41 -18.95 17.36
C LYS A 84 15.44 -19.75 16.49
N LYS A 85 15.58 -21.07 16.54
CA LYS A 85 14.52 -22.02 16.19
C LYS A 85 13.29 -21.64 17.03
N MET A 86 12.24 -21.13 16.39
CA MET A 86 10.93 -21.05 17.05
C MET A 86 10.37 -22.48 17.07
N ALA A 87 10.20 -23.02 18.27
CA ALA A 87 9.61 -24.34 18.50
C ALA A 87 8.10 -24.34 18.20
N LYS A 88 7.63 -25.54 17.91
CA LYS A 88 6.29 -26.03 17.55
C LYS A 88 5.11 -25.44 18.32
#